data_AF-A0A4Q5QGS3-F1
#
_entry.id   AF-A0A4Q5QGS3-F1
#
_cell.length_a   1.000
_cell.length_b   1.000
_cell.length_c   1.000
_cell.angle_alpha   90.00
_cell.angle_beta   90.00
_cell.angle_gamma   90.00
#
_symmetry.space_group_name_H-M   'P 1'
#
loop_
_entity.id
_entity.type
_entity.pdbx_description
1 polymer ?
#
loop_
_entity_poly.entity_id
_entity_poly.type
_entity_poly.pdbx_seq_one_letter_code
_entity_poly.pdbx_strand_id
1 'polypeptide(L)'
;TAAMRPLEVQVVALDWKWLFIYPEQGIATVNQLVLPVDRPVRFRITSSSVMNTFYVPAMAGMIYAMPGMETKLNAVLNKPGRFEGMSANYSGAGFSDMKFWTNAVDTAGFDRWVAQTKAQTGRLTSAQYLRLEKPSEKVPPMAWGGIEAKLFDRAVEMCVNPDQPCMGASVKHDMAEPGNNAPINDRPQRPGEAQGAILKQPSEKGSGDHLTAPKGNAPGARDTGNDANRNMTSLERPVLPGTPATARS
;
A
#
# COMPACT_ATOMS: atom_id res chain seq x y z
N THR A 1 37.86 -10.56 3.98
CA THR A 1 37.14 -10.00 2.81
C THR A 1 36.74 -8.57 3.15
N ALA A 2 37.17 -7.58 2.36
CA ALA A 2 36.82 -6.18 2.63
C ALA A 2 35.29 -6.03 2.63
N ALA A 3 34.73 -5.44 3.69
CA ALA A 3 33.29 -5.20 3.79
C ALA A 3 32.87 -4.22 2.67
N MET A 4 32.33 -4.75 1.57
CA MET A 4 31.80 -3.92 0.49
C MET A 4 30.63 -3.09 1.02
N ARG A 5 30.66 -1.77 0.77
CA ARG A 5 29.57 -0.87 1.14
C ARG A 5 28.31 -1.27 0.38
N PRO A 6 27.19 -1.57 1.08
CA PRO A 6 25.94 -1.88 0.41
C PRO A 6 25.51 -0.74 -0.52
N LEU A 7 24.87 -1.07 -1.64
CA LEU A 7 24.17 -0.08 -2.48
C LEU A 7 22.82 0.22 -1.85
N GLU A 8 22.50 1.48 -1.56
CA GLU A 8 21.14 1.85 -1.17
C GLU A 8 20.27 2.04 -2.42
N VAL A 9 19.07 1.46 -2.40
CA VAL A 9 18.04 1.73 -3.42
C VAL A 9 16.73 2.04 -2.70
N GLN A 10 16.18 3.21 -2.97
CA GLN A 10 14.90 3.65 -2.44
C GLN A 10 13.81 3.30 -3.45
N VAL A 11 12.76 2.61 -3.00
CA VAL A 11 11.68 2.09 -3.84
C VAL A 11 10.37 2.70 -3.37
N VAL A 12 9.63 3.29 -4.30
CA VAL A 12 8.30 3.80 -4.03
C VAL A 12 7.29 3.09 -4.92
N ALA A 13 6.33 2.42 -4.30
CA ALA A 13 5.15 1.93 -4.99
C ALA A 13 4.21 3.10 -5.28
N LEU A 14 3.95 3.35 -6.55
CA LEU A 14 2.97 4.30 -7.05
C LEU A 14 1.81 3.51 -7.68
N ASP A 15 0.74 4.20 -8.09
CA ASP A 15 -0.38 3.57 -8.78
C ASP A 15 0.06 2.94 -10.11
N TRP A 16 0.26 1.62 -10.07
CA TRP A 16 0.62 0.72 -11.19
C TRP A 16 1.97 0.99 -11.86
N LYS A 17 2.91 1.57 -11.12
CA LYS A 17 4.29 1.81 -11.55
C LYS A 17 5.24 1.79 -10.35
N TRP A 18 6.49 1.44 -10.60
CA TRP A 18 7.53 1.39 -9.58
C TRP A 18 8.55 2.49 -9.81
N LEU A 19 8.78 3.33 -8.79
CA LEU A 19 9.83 4.33 -8.80
C LEU A 19 11.02 3.83 -8.01
N PHE A 20 12.20 3.86 -8.61
CA PHE A 20 13.48 3.53 -8.00
C PHE A 20 14.35 4.77 -7.93
N ILE A 21 14.88 5.06 -6.75
CA ILE A 21 15.74 6.21 -6.48
C ILE A 21 17.08 5.69 -5.98
N TYR A 22 18.16 6.20 -6.55
CA TYR A 22 19.53 5.85 -6.22
C TYR A 22 20.19 7.06 -5.55
N PRO A 23 20.10 7.19 -4.22
CA PRO A 23 20.48 8.42 -3.52
C PRO A 23 21.96 8.75 -3.67
N GLU A 24 22.85 7.75 -3.67
CA GLU A 24 24.30 7.98 -3.81
C GLU A 24 24.68 8.41 -5.24
N GLN A 25 23.93 7.94 -6.23
CA GLN A 25 24.13 8.32 -7.63
C GLN A 25 23.36 9.61 -7.98
N GLY A 26 22.31 9.97 -7.24
CA GLY A 26 21.48 11.13 -7.51
C GLY A 26 20.56 10.97 -8.72
N ILE A 27 20.20 9.73 -9.08
CA ILE A 27 19.36 9.40 -10.24
C ILE A 27 18.07 8.69 -9.80
N ALA A 28 17.07 8.69 -10.67
CA ALA A 28 15.84 7.93 -10.47
C ALA A 28 15.37 7.27 -11.77
N THR A 29 14.69 6.13 -11.65
CA THR A 29 14.11 5.38 -12.76
C THR A 29 12.71 4.88 -12.43
N VAL A 30 11.89 4.67 -13.44
CA VAL A 30 10.57 4.03 -13.32
C VAL A 30 10.56 2.72 -14.07
N ASN A 31 9.99 1.68 -13.48
CA ASN A 31 9.82 0.32 -14.03
C ASN A 31 11.13 -0.36 -14.51
N GLN A 32 12.28 0.17 -14.10
CA GLN A 32 13.60 -0.40 -14.39
C GLN A 32 14.51 -0.28 -13.17
N LEU A 33 14.92 -1.43 -12.66
CA LEU A 33 15.86 -1.60 -11.56
C LEU A 33 17.17 -2.16 -12.14
N VAL A 34 18.31 -1.55 -11.84
CA VAL A 34 19.62 -2.02 -12.29
C VAL A 34 20.51 -2.18 -11.07
N LEU A 35 21.07 -3.39 -10.90
CA LEU A 35 21.84 -3.76 -9.72
C LEU A 35 23.18 -4.39 -10.14
N PRO A 36 24.27 -4.05 -9.45
CA PRO A 36 25.54 -4.77 -9.63
C PRO A 36 25.45 -6.18 -9.01
N VAL A 37 25.98 -7.18 -9.70
CA VAL A 37 26.13 -8.55 -9.17
C VAL A 37 27.16 -8.59 -8.04
N ASP A 38 27.01 -9.55 -7.14
CA ASP A 38 27.90 -9.84 -6.00
C ASP A 38 28.10 -8.67 -5.02
N ARG A 39 27.24 -7.65 -5.08
CA ARG A 39 27.23 -6.53 -4.14
C ARG A 39 25.96 -6.58 -3.27
N PRO A 40 26.07 -6.42 -1.94
CA PRO A 40 24.91 -6.24 -1.08
C PRO A 40 24.10 -5.01 -1.48
N VAL A 41 22.79 -5.16 -1.61
CA VAL A 41 21.85 -4.07 -1.89
C VAL A 41 20.89 -3.96 -0.71
N ARG A 42 20.70 -2.73 -0.22
CA ARG A 42 19.74 -2.38 0.82
C ARG A 42 18.61 -1.58 0.20
N PHE A 43 17.44 -2.18 0.13
CA PHE A 43 16.23 -1.52 -0.29
C PHE A 43 15.55 -0.82 0.89
N ARG A 44 15.16 0.43 0.68
CA ARG A 44 14.20 1.17 1.53
C ARG A 44 12.92 1.31 0.73
N ILE A 45 11.82 0.76 1.21
CA ILE A 45 10.61 0.57 0.42
C ILE A 45 9.45 1.27 1.11
N THR A 46 8.66 2.02 0.35
CA THR A 46 7.43 2.69 0.80
C THR A 46 6.38 2.64 -0.29
N SER A 47 5.14 3.00 0.04
CA SER A 47 4.08 3.24 -0.95
C SER A 47 3.58 4.68 -0.85
N SER A 48 3.05 5.23 -1.95
CA SER A 48 2.36 6.54 -1.92
C SER A 48 0.85 6.42 -1.81
N SER A 49 0.29 5.30 -2.23
CA SER A 49 -1.16 5.11 -2.29
C SER A 49 -1.59 3.91 -1.45
N VAL A 50 -1.69 2.74 -2.06
CA VAL A 50 -2.21 1.51 -1.46
C VAL A 50 -1.08 0.56 -1.08
N MET A 51 -1.38 -0.40 -0.20
CA MET A 51 -0.43 -1.45 0.13
C MET A 51 -0.06 -2.27 -1.11
N ASN A 52 1.24 -2.44 -1.32
CA ASN A 52 1.79 -3.18 -2.44
C ASN A 52 2.78 -4.25 -1.93
N THR A 53 3.22 -5.13 -2.81
CA THR A 53 4.24 -6.14 -2.47
C THR A 53 5.34 -6.10 -3.50
N PHE A 54 6.54 -5.70 -3.09
CA PHE A 54 7.73 -5.73 -3.92
C PHE A 54 8.24 -7.17 -4.00
N TYR A 55 8.21 -7.76 -5.19
CA TYR A 55 8.65 -9.13 -5.43
C TYR A 55 9.48 -9.24 -6.70
N VAL A 56 10.65 -9.89 -6.59
CA VAL A 56 11.49 -10.24 -7.73
C VAL A 56 11.89 -11.70 -7.53
N PRO A 57 11.34 -12.68 -8.27
CA PRO A 57 11.59 -14.12 -8.01
C PRO A 57 13.06 -14.53 -7.96
N ALA A 58 13.91 -13.83 -8.72
CA ALA A 58 15.36 -14.07 -8.72
C ALA A 58 16.07 -13.60 -7.43
N MET A 59 15.43 -12.70 -6.68
CA MET A 59 15.81 -12.34 -5.33
C MET A 59 14.89 -13.10 -4.37
N ALA A 60 15.41 -13.91 -3.46
CA ALA A 60 14.59 -14.74 -2.57
C ALA A 60 13.71 -13.96 -1.55
N GLY A 61 13.59 -12.63 -1.68
CA GLY A 61 12.86 -11.75 -0.78
C GLY A 61 11.61 -11.14 -1.42
N MET A 62 10.50 -11.30 -0.73
CA MET A 62 9.24 -10.59 -0.97
C MET A 62 8.96 -9.71 0.25
N ILE A 63 8.58 -8.46 0.04
CA ILE A 63 8.31 -7.52 1.15
C ILE A 63 7.18 -6.56 0.80
N TYR A 64 6.39 -6.20 1.81
CA TYR A 64 5.30 -5.24 1.66
C TYR A 64 5.82 -3.80 1.58
N ALA A 65 5.17 -3.01 0.74
CA ALA A 65 5.30 -1.56 0.65
C ALA A 65 4.01 -0.95 1.19
N MET A 66 4.11 -0.17 2.26
CA MET A 66 2.97 0.45 2.94
C MET A 66 3.09 1.96 2.90
N PRO A 67 1.97 2.69 2.72
CA PRO A 67 1.99 4.14 2.75
C PRO A 67 2.26 4.61 4.18
N GLY A 68 3.14 5.60 4.35
CA GLY A 68 3.46 6.16 5.66
C GLY A 68 4.52 5.41 6.46
N MET A 69 5.08 4.33 5.92
CA MET A 69 6.04 3.47 6.60
C MET A 69 7.18 3.09 5.66
N GLU A 70 8.38 2.96 6.22
CA GLU A 70 9.52 2.40 5.49
C GLU A 70 9.75 0.95 5.91
N THR A 71 9.75 0.04 4.93
CA THR A 71 10.23 -1.33 5.09
C THR A 71 11.63 -1.49 4.48
N LYS A 72 12.41 -2.43 5.01
CA LYS A 72 13.81 -2.64 4.60
C LYS A 72 14.01 -4.07 4.15
N LEU A 73 14.68 -4.23 3.00
CA LEU A 73 15.06 -5.54 2.46
C LEU A 73 16.54 -5.51 2.09
N ASN A 74 17.28 -6.53 2.50
CA ASN A 74 18.66 -6.73 2.05
C ASN A 74 18.68 -7.89 1.06
N ALA A 75 19.32 -7.72 -0.08
CA ALA A 75 19.44 -8.76 -1.08
C ALA A 75 20.83 -8.74 -1.74
N VAL A 76 21.19 -9.86 -2.36
CA VAL A 76 22.36 -10.00 -3.22
C VAL A 76 21.93 -10.77 -4.46
N LEU A 77 22.28 -10.30 -5.66
CA LEU A 77 22.14 -11.07 -6.89
C LEU A 77 23.51 -11.61 -7.29
N ASN A 78 23.60 -12.94 -7.40
CA ASN A 78 24.87 -13.61 -7.68
C ASN A 78 25.01 -13.99 -9.17
N LYS A 79 24.01 -13.69 -10.00
CA LYS A 79 23.99 -14.04 -11.42
C LYS A 79 23.60 -12.83 -12.25
N PRO A 80 24.38 -12.48 -13.29
CA PRO A 80 23.99 -11.46 -14.24
C PRO A 80 22.79 -11.95 -15.06
N GLY A 81 21.95 -11.03 -15.49
CA GLY A 81 20.75 -11.36 -16.24
C GLY A 81 19.64 -10.35 -16.10
N ARG A 82 18.54 -10.59 -16.81
CA ARG A 82 17.32 -9.79 -16.75
C ARG A 82 16.22 -10.62 -16.09
N PHE A 83 15.71 -10.11 -14.98
CA PHE A 83 14.69 -10.75 -14.17
C PHE A 83 13.43 -9.89 -14.14
N GLU A 84 12.27 -10.52 -14.20
CA GLU A 84 11.00 -9.83 -14.06
C GLU A 84 10.72 -9.58 -12.57
N GLY A 85 10.38 -8.34 -12.22
CA GLY A 85 9.83 -7.97 -10.94
C GLY A 85 8.35 -7.63 -11.07
N MET A 86 7.57 -7.92 -10.04
CA MET A 86 6.12 -7.77 -10.08
C MET A 86 5.57 -7.36 -8.71
N SER A 87 4.36 -6.81 -8.74
CA SER A 87 3.54 -6.72 -7.55
C SER A 87 2.83 -8.04 -7.25
N ALA A 88 2.83 -8.47 -6.00
CA ALA A 88 2.08 -9.67 -5.56
C ALA A 88 0.77 -9.35 -4.81
N ASN A 89 0.41 -8.07 -4.62
CA ASN A 89 -0.82 -7.68 -3.92
C ASN A 89 -1.73 -6.83 -4.81
N TYR A 90 -3.01 -7.23 -4.89
CA TYR A 90 -3.98 -6.52 -5.72
C TYR A 90 -4.13 -5.05 -5.30
N SER A 91 -3.85 -4.15 -6.24
CA SER A 91 -3.85 -2.70 -6.03
C SER A 91 -4.78 -1.95 -6.99
N GLY A 92 -5.78 -2.64 -7.57
CA GLY A 92 -6.77 -2.05 -8.47
C GLY A 92 -6.61 -2.45 -9.95
N ALA A 93 -7.22 -1.67 -10.85
CA ALA A 93 -7.40 -2.01 -12.27
C ALA A 93 -6.08 -2.29 -13.02
N GLY A 94 -5.07 -1.42 -12.86
CA GLY A 94 -3.77 -1.57 -13.51
C GLY A 94 -2.80 -2.54 -12.84
N PHE A 95 -3.21 -3.27 -11.80
CA PHE A 95 -2.33 -4.17 -11.04
C PHE A 95 -1.61 -5.21 -11.93
N SER A 96 -2.32 -5.79 -12.91
CA SER A 96 -1.77 -6.83 -13.79
C SER A 96 -0.57 -6.36 -14.61
N ASP A 97 -0.49 -5.06 -14.91
CA ASP A 97 0.58 -4.44 -15.66
C ASP A 97 1.67 -3.83 -14.77
N MET A 98 1.55 -3.96 -13.44
CA MET A 98 2.50 -3.42 -12.46
C MET A 98 3.76 -4.29 -12.34
N LYS A 99 4.50 -4.33 -13.45
CA LYS A 99 5.72 -5.10 -13.65
C LYS A 99 6.90 -4.18 -13.91
N PHE A 100 8.10 -4.63 -13.55
CA PHE A 100 9.34 -3.92 -13.80
C PHE A 100 10.45 -4.88 -14.17
N TRP A 101 11.49 -4.38 -14.84
CA TRP A 101 12.65 -5.17 -15.18
C TRP A 101 13.78 -4.94 -14.19
N THR A 102 14.33 -6.03 -13.66
CA THR A 102 15.53 -6.03 -12.82
C THR A 102 16.71 -6.54 -13.63
N ASN A 103 17.65 -5.66 -13.95
CA ASN A 103 18.87 -6.01 -14.67
C ASN A 103 20.04 -6.16 -13.68
N ALA A 104 20.56 -7.37 -13.56
CA ALA A 104 21.77 -7.66 -12.83
C ALA A 104 22.98 -7.56 -13.79
N VAL A 105 23.87 -6.62 -13.53
CA VAL A 105 25.03 -6.30 -14.37
C VAL A 105 26.33 -6.39 -13.57
N ASP A 106 27.46 -6.46 -14.24
CA ASP A 106 28.76 -6.29 -13.58
C ASP A 106 28.95 -4.86 -13.07
N THR A 107 29.94 -4.63 -12.20
CA THR A 107 30.23 -3.30 -11.65
C THR A 107 30.48 -2.27 -12.76
N ALA A 108 31.24 -2.64 -13.78
CA ALA A 108 31.52 -1.75 -14.91
C ALA A 108 30.25 -1.42 -15.73
N GLY A 109 29.34 -2.39 -15.89
CA GLY A 109 28.03 -2.18 -16.52
C GLY A 109 27.13 -1.26 -15.71
N PHE A 110 27.13 -1.41 -14.38
CA PHE A 110 26.41 -0.51 -13.48
C PHE A 110 26.93 0.93 -13.62
N ASP A 111 28.25 1.13 -13.57
CA ASP A 111 28.86 2.46 -13.69
C ASP A 111 28.56 3.12 -15.05
N ARG A 112 28.61 2.35 -16.14
CA ARG A 112 28.20 2.81 -17.48
C ARG A 112 26.73 3.22 -17.51
N TRP A 113 25.84 2.41 -16.94
CA TRP A 113 24.43 2.71 -16.86
C TRP A 113 24.17 3.99 -16.05
N VAL A 114 24.81 4.14 -14.88
CA VAL A 114 24.71 5.36 -14.06
C VAL A 114 25.16 6.59 -14.85
N ALA A 115 26.28 6.51 -15.57
CA ALA A 115 26.77 7.62 -16.38
C ALA A 115 25.79 8.00 -17.50
N GLN A 116 25.20 7.01 -18.17
CA GLN A 116 24.18 7.23 -19.20
C GLN A 116 22.91 7.86 -18.62
N THR A 117 22.44 7.38 -17.47
CA THR A 117 21.25 7.95 -16.81
C THR A 117 21.50 9.38 -16.33
N LYS A 118 22.69 9.67 -15.78
CA LYS A 118 23.08 11.03 -15.40
C LYS A 118 23.13 12.01 -16.56
N ALA A 119 23.46 11.52 -17.77
CA ALA A 119 23.48 12.34 -18.97
C ALA A 119 22.07 12.67 -19.49
N GLN A 120 21.02 11.99 -19.00
CA GLN A 120 19.65 12.33 -19.36
C GLN A 120 19.24 13.67 -18.76
N THR A 121 18.45 14.43 -19.52
CA THR A 121 17.95 15.73 -19.09
C THR A 121 16.80 15.57 -18.09
N GLY A 122 16.70 16.53 -17.17
CA GLY A 122 15.60 16.60 -16.20
C GLY A 122 15.97 16.14 -14.79
N ARG A 123 15.16 16.58 -13.84
CA ARG A 123 15.34 16.33 -12.41
C ARG A 123 14.01 15.97 -11.80
N LEU A 124 13.93 14.83 -11.11
CA LEU A 124 12.75 14.43 -10.38
C LEU A 124 12.56 15.35 -9.16
N THR A 125 11.70 16.35 -9.31
CA THR A 125 11.28 17.26 -8.23
C THR A 125 9.97 16.80 -7.60
N SER A 126 9.61 17.36 -6.45
CA SER A 126 8.32 17.14 -5.79
C SER A 126 7.14 17.41 -6.74
N ALA A 127 7.22 18.45 -7.58
CA ALA A 127 6.19 18.74 -8.58
C ALA A 127 6.14 17.69 -9.71
N GLN A 128 7.28 17.12 -10.11
CA GLN A 128 7.31 16.02 -11.07
C GLN A 128 6.77 14.73 -10.46
N TYR A 129 7.10 14.48 -9.20
CA TYR A 129 6.62 13.35 -8.42
C TYR A 129 5.10 13.36 -8.33
N LEU A 130 4.48 14.48 -7.96
CA LEU A 130 3.00 14.58 -7.87
C LEU A 130 2.32 14.35 -9.23
N ARG A 131 2.99 14.64 -10.35
CA ARG A 131 2.49 14.26 -11.69
C ARG A 131 2.63 12.77 -11.95
N LEU A 132 3.75 12.19 -11.53
CA LEU A 132 4.03 10.77 -11.65
C LEU A 132 3.13 9.93 -10.72
N GLU A 133 2.70 10.47 -9.60
CA GLU A 133 1.84 9.79 -8.62
C GLU A 133 0.41 9.56 -9.14
N LYS A 134 -0.08 10.42 -10.03
CA LYS A 134 -1.40 10.26 -10.64
C LYS A 134 -1.55 8.87 -11.27
N PRO A 135 -2.72 8.22 -11.16
CA PRO A 135 -2.95 6.89 -11.71
C PRO A 135 -2.60 6.83 -13.20
N SER A 136 -1.78 5.87 -13.59
CA SER A 136 -1.49 5.60 -15.01
C SER A 136 -1.03 4.16 -15.20
N GLU A 137 -1.40 3.56 -16.31
CA GLU A 137 -1.09 2.16 -16.62
C GLU A 137 -0.01 2.05 -17.70
N LYS A 138 0.71 0.92 -17.72
CA LYS A 138 1.68 0.56 -18.79
C LYS A 138 2.74 1.63 -19.08
N VAL A 139 3.21 2.30 -18.03
CA VAL A 139 4.24 3.34 -18.14
C VAL A 139 5.56 2.68 -18.63
N PRO A 140 6.13 3.13 -19.75
CA PRO A 140 7.40 2.60 -20.22
C PRO A 140 8.54 2.99 -19.26
N PRO A 141 9.67 2.26 -19.28
CA PRO A 141 10.84 2.66 -18.52
C PRO A 141 11.26 4.10 -18.84
N MET A 142 11.44 4.90 -17.79
CA MET A 142 11.89 6.29 -17.88
C MET A 142 12.88 6.58 -16.76
N ALA A 143 13.70 7.62 -16.92
CA ALA A 143 14.72 7.97 -15.95
C ALA A 143 14.96 9.48 -15.87
N TRP A 144 15.59 9.89 -14.77
CA TRP A 144 16.02 11.26 -14.51
C TRP A 144 17.49 11.26 -14.09
N GLY A 145 18.26 12.16 -14.68
CA GLY A 145 19.68 12.37 -14.34
C GLY A 145 19.90 13.11 -13.02
N GLY A 146 18.84 13.64 -12.41
CA GLY A 146 18.88 14.32 -11.12
C GLY A 146 17.66 14.04 -10.25
N ILE A 147 17.83 14.13 -8.93
CA ILE A 147 16.74 13.97 -7.94
C ILE A 147 16.76 15.08 -6.89
N GLU A 148 15.58 15.54 -6.47
CA GLU A 148 15.42 16.41 -5.31
C GLU A 148 15.86 15.70 -4.02
N ALA A 149 16.60 16.43 -3.18
CA ALA A 149 17.07 15.90 -1.91
C ALA A 149 15.89 15.57 -1.00
N LYS A 150 15.99 14.46 -0.24
CA LYS A 150 14.97 13.99 0.71
C LYS A 150 13.59 13.68 0.08
N LEU A 151 13.49 13.53 -1.24
CA LEU A 151 12.22 13.23 -1.90
C LEU A 151 11.59 11.93 -1.38
N PHE A 152 12.40 10.89 -1.17
CA PHE A 152 11.93 9.64 -0.59
C PHE A 152 11.43 9.81 0.85
N ASP A 153 12.17 10.54 1.69
CA ASP A 153 11.74 10.76 3.07
C ASP A 153 10.42 11.55 3.10
N ARG A 154 10.21 12.51 2.19
CA ARG A 154 8.92 13.20 2.02
C ARG A 154 7.81 12.26 1.56
N ALA A 155 8.11 11.28 0.71
CA ALA A 155 7.14 10.26 0.30
C ALA A 155 6.75 9.34 1.46
N VAL A 156 7.72 8.91 2.27
CA VAL A 156 7.46 8.15 3.51
C VAL A 156 6.61 8.95 4.48
N GLU A 157 6.90 10.23 4.66
CA GLU A 157 6.19 11.14 5.58
C GLU A 157 4.88 11.70 5.00
N MET A 158 4.44 11.23 3.83
CA MET A 158 3.24 11.70 3.11
C MET A 158 3.15 13.22 2.94
N CYS A 159 4.28 13.89 2.64
CA CYS A 159 4.36 15.34 2.46
C CYS A 159 5.16 15.75 1.24
N VAL A 160 5.00 15.03 0.12
CA VAL A 160 5.62 15.45 -1.14
C VAL A 160 5.02 16.77 -1.62
N ASN A 161 3.73 17.02 -1.35
CA ASN A 161 3.13 18.33 -1.55
C ASN A 161 3.75 19.35 -0.58
N PRO A 162 4.37 20.45 -1.06
CA PRO A 162 4.95 21.49 -0.22
C PRO A 162 3.94 22.17 0.72
N ASP A 163 2.66 22.21 0.35
CA ASP A 163 1.61 22.86 1.14
C ASP A 163 1.09 21.99 2.30
N GLN A 164 1.50 20.71 2.36
CA GLN A 164 1.04 19.75 3.36
C GLN A 164 2.12 19.50 4.42
N PRO A 165 1.79 19.54 5.72
CA PRO A 165 2.73 19.16 6.77
C PRO A 165 3.07 17.66 6.70
N CYS A 166 4.34 17.33 7.00
CA CYS A 166 4.80 15.96 7.14
C CYS A 166 4.18 15.28 8.37
N MET A 167 3.83 14.00 8.26
CA MET A 167 3.18 13.26 9.35
C MET A 167 3.98 13.35 10.66
N GLY A 168 5.29 13.13 10.62
CA GLY A 168 6.15 13.25 11.80
C GLY A 168 6.25 14.68 12.35
N ALA A 169 6.05 15.71 11.52
CA ALA A 169 5.97 17.09 12.00
C ALA A 169 4.64 17.38 12.68
N SER A 170 3.52 16.89 12.13
CA SER A 170 2.19 17.01 12.74
C SER A 170 2.14 16.31 14.10
N VAL A 171 2.62 15.06 14.18
CA VAL A 171 2.68 14.32 15.46
C VAL A 171 3.53 15.04 16.50
N LYS A 172 4.67 15.63 16.09
CA LYS A 172 5.52 16.42 16.99
C LYS A 172 4.82 17.69 17.46
N HIS A 173 4.09 18.38 16.58
CA HIS A 173 3.29 19.55 16.96
C HIS A 173 2.22 19.16 17.98
N ASP A 174 1.49 18.07 17.74
CA ASP A 174 0.44 17.58 18.63
C ASP A 174 0.98 17.13 20.00
N MET A 175 2.21 16.60 20.04
CA MET A 175 2.89 16.22 21.28
C MET A 175 3.53 17.42 22.02
N ALA A 176 3.97 18.45 21.29
CA ALA A 176 4.64 19.62 21.86
C ALA A 176 3.68 20.65 22.46
N GLU A 177 2.37 20.54 22.18
CA GLU A 177 1.33 21.34 22.83
C GLU A 177 0.50 20.50 23.83
N PRO A 178 1.05 20.18 25.02
CA PRO A 178 0.30 19.51 26.08
C PRO A 178 -0.65 20.51 26.73
N GLY A 179 -1.83 20.75 26.14
CA GLY A 179 -2.76 21.68 26.77
C GLY A 179 -4.13 21.93 26.14
N ASN A 180 -4.43 21.50 24.90
CA ASN A 180 -5.79 21.74 24.37
C ASN A 180 -6.24 20.81 23.23
N ASN A 181 -5.51 19.73 22.97
CA ASN A 181 -5.93 18.75 21.96
C ASN A 181 -6.89 17.76 22.61
N ALA A 182 -8.16 18.16 22.67
CA ALA A 182 -9.25 17.21 22.84
C ALA A 182 -9.07 16.09 21.79
N PRO A 183 -9.32 14.80 22.10
CA PRO A 183 -9.37 13.77 21.08
C PRO A 183 -10.28 14.27 19.94
N ILE A 184 -10.06 13.83 18.69
CA ILE A 184 -10.84 14.32 17.52
C ILE A 184 -12.38 14.23 17.75
N ASN A 185 -12.81 13.40 18.70
CA ASN A 185 -14.19 13.22 19.15
C ASN A 185 -14.71 14.26 20.17
N ASP A 186 -13.87 15.11 20.75
CA ASP A 186 -14.19 16.11 21.79
C ASP A 186 -14.01 17.56 21.29
N ARG A 187 -14.14 17.81 19.99
CA ARG A 187 -14.24 19.18 19.49
C ARG A 187 -15.53 19.85 20.02
N PRO A 188 -15.51 21.14 20.43
CA PRO A 188 -16.74 21.88 20.71
C PRO A 188 -17.64 21.88 19.47
N GLN A 189 -18.93 21.60 19.65
CA GLN A 189 -19.87 21.56 18.53
C GLN A 189 -19.97 22.92 17.85
N ARG A 190 -19.77 22.94 16.53
CA ARG A 190 -19.93 24.15 15.74
C ARG A 190 -21.42 24.53 15.67
N PRO A 191 -21.75 25.83 15.59
CA PRO A 191 -23.14 26.26 15.43
C PRO A 191 -23.77 25.62 14.18
N GLY A 192 -24.85 24.85 14.37
CA GLY A 192 -25.53 24.11 13.29
C GLY A 192 -25.02 22.67 13.07
N GLU A 193 -24.03 22.19 13.82
CA GLU A 193 -23.58 20.80 13.78
C GLU A 193 -24.55 19.88 14.54
N ALA A 194 -24.92 18.75 13.94
CA ALA A 194 -25.85 17.81 14.55
C ALA A 194 -25.22 17.18 15.81
N GLN A 195 -25.97 17.16 16.92
CA GLN A 195 -25.49 16.60 18.17
C GLN A 195 -25.20 15.09 18.07
N GLY A 196 -23.98 14.69 18.46
CA GLY A 196 -23.59 13.29 18.56
C GLY A 196 -24.47 12.54 19.56
N ALA A 197 -24.73 11.26 19.31
CA ALA A 197 -25.70 10.48 20.07
C ALA A 197 -25.39 10.39 21.58
N ILE A 198 -24.14 10.55 22.01
CA ILE A 198 -23.75 10.53 23.43
C ILE A 198 -24.28 11.76 24.18
N LEU A 199 -24.38 12.91 23.50
CA LEU A 199 -24.79 14.20 24.08
C LEU A 199 -26.31 14.44 24.03
N LYS A 200 -27.04 13.62 23.25
CA LYS A 200 -28.50 13.63 23.21
C LYS A 200 -29.06 13.04 24.50
N GLN A 201 -30.06 13.69 25.09
CA GLN A 201 -30.78 13.14 26.24
C GLN A 201 -31.43 11.79 25.87
N PRO A 202 -31.67 10.88 26.83
CA PRO A 202 -32.28 9.58 26.55
C PRO A 202 -33.61 9.67 25.79
N SER A 203 -34.37 10.76 25.99
CA SER A 203 -35.62 11.07 25.29
C SER A 203 -35.44 11.52 23.83
N GLU A 204 -34.25 12.00 23.45
CA GLU A 204 -33.91 12.49 22.10
C GLU A 204 -33.20 11.42 21.26
N LYS A 205 -32.72 10.35 21.90
CA LYS A 205 -32.32 9.11 21.25
C LYS A 205 -33.59 8.39 20.78
N GLY A 206 -34.17 8.86 19.69
CA GLY A 206 -35.20 8.10 18.98
C GLY A 206 -34.65 6.72 18.64
N SER A 207 -35.34 5.66 19.05
CA SER A 207 -35.13 4.35 18.43
C SER A 207 -35.65 4.48 17.01
N GLY A 208 -34.75 4.64 16.03
CA GLY A 208 -35.14 4.54 14.63
C GLY A 208 -35.81 3.18 14.39
N ASP A 209 -36.70 3.10 13.40
CA ASP A 209 -37.23 1.82 12.97
C ASP A 209 -36.05 0.94 12.54
N HIS A 210 -35.74 -0.06 13.37
CA HIS A 210 -34.76 -1.07 13.03
C HIS A 210 -35.33 -1.91 11.89
N LEU A 211 -35.07 -1.49 10.65
CA LEU A 211 -35.47 -2.22 9.44
C LEU A 211 -34.80 -3.60 9.32
N THR A 212 -33.74 -3.82 10.10
CA THR A 212 -32.96 -5.07 10.17
C THR A 212 -33.17 -5.86 11.46
N ALA A 213 -33.89 -5.33 12.45
CA ALA A 213 -34.25 -6.16 13.60
C ALA A 213 -35.35 -7.13 13.17
N PRO A 214 -35.20 -8.44 13.43
CA PRO A 214 -36.29 -9.38 13.18
C PRO A 214 -37.52 -8.93 13.96
N LYS A 215 -38.61 -8.65 13.26
CA LYS A 215 -39.88 -8.30 13.88
C LYS A 215 -40.57 -9.57 14.38
N GLY A 216 -40.82 -9.62 15.69
CA GLY A 216 -41.40 -10.77 16.38
C GLY A 216 -40.44 -11.38 17.40
N ASN A 217 -40.96 -12.22 18.29
CA ASN A 217 -40.08 -13.07 19.08
C ASN A 217 -39.26 -13.94 18.13
N ALA A 218 -37.94 -13.94 18.28
CA ALA A 218 -37.07 -14.81 17.51
C ALA A 218 -37.63 -16.25 17.56
N PRO A 219 -37.85 -16.91 16.41
CA PRO A 219 -38.23 -18.31 16.42
C PRO A 219 -37.02 -19.09 16.95
N GLY A 220 -37.14 -19.58 18.18
CA GLY A 220 -36.06 -20.18 18.94
C GLY A 220 -36.11 -19.72 20.38
N ALA A 221 -36.79 -20.50 21.22
CA ALA A 221 -36.56 -20.40 22.65
C ALA A 221 -35.06 -20.58 22.88
N ARG A 222 -34.42 -19.68 23.65
CA ARG A 222 -33.04 -19.84 24.16
C ARG A 222 -33.02 -20.93 25.23
N ASP A 223 -33.51 -22.10 24.87
CA ASP A 223 -33.56 -23.28 25.68
C ASP A 223 -32.65 -24.31 25.01
N THR A 224 -31.40 -24.33 25.45
CA THR A 224 -30.30 -25.12 24.89
C THR A 224 -30.51 -26.63 24.93
N GLY A 225 -31.66 -27.11 25.42
CA GLY A 225 -32.06 -28.52 25.44
C GLY A 225 -33.30 -28.89 24.62
N ASN A 226 -33.95 -27.97 23.90
CA ASN A 226 -35.21 -28.26 23.21
C ASN A 226 -35.01 -29.09 21.92
N ASP A 227 -35.70 -30.22 21.80
CA ASP A 227 -35.63 -31.15 20.65
C ASP A 227 -36.03 -30.50 19.31
N ALA A 228 -36.82 -29.43 19.32
CA ALA A 228 -37.15 -28.66 18.11
C ALA A 228 -35.91 -28.03 17.44
N ASN A 229 -34.85 -27.72 18.22
CA ASN A 229 -33.59 -27.19 17.69
C ASN A 229 -32.69 -28.28 17.06
N ARG A 230 -33.06 -29.56 17.20
CA ARG A 230 -32.38 -30.70 16.57
C ARG A 230 -33.06 -31.18 15.30
N ASN A 231 -34.20 -30.59 14.94
CA ASN A 231 -34.95 -30.97 13.76
C ASN A 231 -34.32 -30.35 12.49
N MET A 232 -33.54 -31.15 11.76
CA MET A 232 -32.77 -30.76 10.57
C MET A 232 -33.60 -30.76 9.26
N THR A 233 -34.93 -30.60 9.33
CA THR A 233 -35.81 -30.64 8.16
C THR A 233 -35.54 -29.51 7.15
N SER A 234 -34.78 -28.48 7.51
CA SER A 234 -34.37 -27.40 6.61
C SER A 234 -33.20 -27.76 5.66
N LEU A 235 -32.68 -28.99 5.71
CA LEU A 235 -31.65 -29.48 4.79
C LEU A 235 -32.20 -30.19 3.55
N GLU A 236 -33.52 -30.33 3.42
CA GLU A 236 -34.09 -30.80 2.17
C GLU A 236 -33.90 -29.75 1.07
N ARG A 237 -33.07 -30.10 0.09
CA ARG A 237 -32.79 -29.25 -1.05
C ARG A 237 -34.07 -29.00 -1.85
N PRO A 238 -34.33 -27.76 -2.30
CA PRO A 238 -35.53 -27.47 -3.08
C PRO A 238 -35.51 -28.27 -4.39
N VAL A 239 -36.63 -28.94 -4.67
CA VAL A 239 -36.84 -29.65 -5.93
C VAL A 239 -37.04 -28.62 -7.04
N LEU A 240 -36.23 -28.72 -8.11
CA LEU A 240 -36.34 -27.84 -9.27
C LEU A 240 -37.60 -28.18 -10.09
N PRO A 241 -38.28 -27.18 -10.68
CA PRO A 241 -39.52 -27.43 -11.44
C PRO A 241 -39.24 -28.32 -12.65
N GLY A 242 -39.89 -29.49 -12.72
CA GLY A 242 -39.88 -30.39 -13.89
C GLY A 242 -39.23 -31.75 -13.68
N THR A 243 -38.76 -32.11 -12.48
CA THR A 243 -38.25 -33.48 -12.21
C THR A 243 -39.29 -34.30 -11.44
N PRO A 244 -39.72 -35.48 -11.92
CA PRO A 244 -40.66 -36.31 -11.18
C PRO A 244 -39.98 -36.90 -9.93
N ALA A 245 -40.61 -36.72 -8.78
CA ALA A 245 -40.14 -37.24 -7.50
C ALA A 245 -40.13 -38.78 -7.53
N THR A 246 -38.94 -39.38 -7.48
CA THR A 246 -38.78 -40.81 -7.25
C THR A 246 -38.84 -41.07 -5.75
N ALA A 247 -39.91 -41.73 -5.30
CA ALA A 247 -40.06 -42.18 -3.93
C ALA A 247 -38.93 -43.17 -3.55
N ARG A 248 -38.25 -42.94 -2.43
CA ARG A 248 -37.41 -43.94 -1.78
C ARG A 248 -38.18 -44.54 -0.60
N SER A 249 -38.34 -45.86 -0.64
CA SER A 249 -38.54 -46.77 0.48
C SER A 249 -37.25 -46.97 1.26
#